data_AF-A0A5D3YMI9-F1
#
_entry.id   AF-A0A5D3YMI9-F1
#
_cell.length_a   1.000
_cell.length_b   1.000
_cell.length_c   1.000
_cell.angle_alpha   90.00
_cell.angle_beta   90.00
_cell.angle_gamma   90.00
#
_symmetry.space_group_name_H-M   'P 1'
#
loop_
_entity.id
_entity.type
_entity.pdbx_description
1 polymer ?
#
loop_
_entity_poly.entity_id
_entity_poly.type
_entity_poly.pdbx_seq_one_letter_code
_entity_poly.pdbx_strand_id
1 'polypeptide(L)'
;MNLSRLLTLAAKPFLFLLEYLFKLAAGVTSMIVLGAGGSFFSKVGAGFGSIGSVLHQVADWPDRLTYLGRIIQDYNTLTASAFNEQYGGEAMNQVMQSLNEGVAYGKAIYQNFTNQPVATIVATLIVFLMFYAIGRVCRFFRQKGQGSYLVKKERELGRQVFDQPEHS
;
A
#
# COMPACT_ATOMS: atom_id res chain seq x y z
N MET A 1 36.50 7.77 -6.32
CA MET A 1 35.19 7.06 -6.41
C MET A 1 34.20 8.01 -7.07
N ASN A 2 33.63 7.67 -8.24
CA ASN A 2 32.82 8.62 -9.03
C ASN A 2 31.48 8.94 -8.33
N LEU A 3 31.21 10.23 -8.08
CA LEU A 3 29.96 10.73 -7.48
C LEU A 3 28.70 10.19 -8.19
N SER A 4 28.79 10.03 -9.51
CA SER A 4 27.73 9.45 -10.34
C SER A 4 27.40 7.99 -10.00
N ARG A 5 28.41 7.17 -9.65
CA ARG A 5 28.23 5.76 -9.23
C ARG A 5 27.61 5.67 -7.83
N LEU A 6 27.95 6.60 -6.95
CA LEU A 6 27.41 6.69 -5.59
C LEU A 6 25.93 7.11 -5.61
N LEU A 7 25.59 8.12 -6.43
CA LEU A 7 24.22 8.54 -6.68
C LEU A 7 23.36 7.45 -7.32
N THR A 8 23.89 6.70 -8.29
CA THR A 8 23.14 5.56 -8.88
C THR A 8 22.99 4.37 -7.93
N LEU A 9 23.89 4.19 -6.97
CA LEU A 9 23.74 3.19 -5.91
C LEU A 9 22.70 3.60 -4.87
N ALA A 10 22.70 4.86 -4.43
CA ALA A 10 21.74 5.40 -3.48
C ALA A 10 20.32 5.57 -4.08
N ALA A 11 20.21 5.82 -5.38
CA ALA A 11 18.92 5.97 -6.05
C ALA A 11 18.11 4.66 -6.11
N LYS A 12 18.76 3.50 -6.07
CA LYS A 12 18.08 2.18 -6.17
C LYS A 12 17.21 1.83 -4.98
N PRO A 13 17.68 1.91 -3.71
CA PRO A 13 16.81 1.70 -2.56
C PRO A 13 15.70 2.75 -2.49
N PHE A 14 15.98 4.00 -2.87
CA PHE A 14 14.95 5.04 -2.96
C PHE A 14 13.86 4.70 -4.00
N LEU A 15 14.25 4.29 -5.22
CA LEU A 15 13.31 3.86 -6.25
C LEU A 15 12.55 2.58 -5.88
N PHE A 16 13.15 1.70 -5.08
CA PHE A 16 12.47 0.51 -4.54
C PHE A 16 11.41 0.89 -3.52
N LEU A 17 11.75 1.77 -2.58
CA LEU A 17 10.79 2.31 -1.61
C LEU A 17 9.63 2.99 -2.32
N LEU A 18 9.94 3.84 -3.31
CA LEU A 18 8.96 4.58 -4.09
C LEU A 18 8.08 3.63 -4.93
N GLU A 19 8.66 2.59 -5.56
CA GLU A 19 7.90 1.51 -6.21
C GLU A 19 6.86 0.89 -5.26
N TYR A 20 7.26 0.61 -4.02
CA TYR A 20 6.39 -0.02 -3.03
C TYR A 20 5.29 0.92 -2.55
N LEU A 21 5.65 2.18 -2.25
CA LEU A 21 4.72 3.22 -1.83
C LEU A 21 3.65 3.48 -2.90
N PHE A 22 4.02 3.58 -4.18
CA PHE A 22 3.05 3.81 -5.26
C PHE A 22 2.11 2.62 -5.47
N LYS A 23 2.57 1.37 -5.27
CA LYS A 23 1.71 0.19 -5.35
C LYS A 23 0.75 0.09 -4.16
N LEU A 24 1.21 0.39 -2.95
CA LEU A 24 0.36 0.47 -1.77
C LEU A 24 -0.66 1.60 -1.94
N ALA A 25 -0.20 2.78 -2.36
CA ALA A 25 -1.05 3.92 -2.66
C ALA A 25 -2.09 3.59 -3.71
N ALA A 26 -1.77 2.81 -4.76
CA ALA A 26 -2.75 2.36 -5.75
C ALA A 26 -3.92 1.60 -5.10
N GLY A 27 -3.62 0.69 -4.17
CA GLY A 27 -4.64 -0.04 -3.42
C GLY A 27 -5.50 0.90 -2.57
N VAL A 28 -4.88 1.74 -1.75
CA VAL A 28 -5.60 2.62 -0.82
C VAL A 28 -6.40 3.69 -1.55
N THR A 29 -5.83 4.37 -2.56
CA THR A 29 -6.57 5.38 -3.34
C THR A 29 -7.72 4.75 -4.11
N SER A 30 -7.58 3.52 -4.62
CA SER A 30 -8.70 2.82 -5.26
C SER A 30 -9.86 2.55 -4.30
N MET A 31 -9.57 2.22 -3.04
CA MET A 31 -10.60 2.10 -1.99
C MET A 31 -11.29 3.44 -1.71
N ILE A 32 -10.52 4.53 -1.64
CA ILE A 32 -11.08 5.87 -1.47
C ILE A 32 -12.02 6.23 -2.63
N VAL A 33 -11.66 5.90 -3.86
CA VAL A 33 -12.48 6.14 -5.07
C VAL A 33 -13.78 5.35 -5.04
N LEU A 34 -13.77 4.11 -4.53
CA LEU A 34 -14.98 3.29 -4.37
C LEU A 34 -15.98 3.91 -3.39
N GLY A 35 -15.48 4.49 -2.28
CA GLY A 35 -16.31 5.16 -1.28
C GLY A 35 -16.71 6.60 -1.65
N ALA A 36 -15.96 7.26 -2.54
CA ALA A 36 -16.19 8.65 -2.90
C ALA A 36 -17.54 8.85 -3.60
N GLY A 37 -18.38 9.75 -3.10
CA GLY A 37 -19.62 10.15 -3.77
C GLY A 37 -19.38 11.08 -4.97
N GLY A 38 -20.43 11.29 -5.77
CA GLY A 38 -20.41 12.24 -6.88
C GLY A 38 -20.16 11.62 -8.26
N SER A 39 -19.83 12.46 -9.24
CA SER A 39 -19.63 12.05 -10.63
C SER A 39 -18.27 11.37 -10.84
N PHE A 40 -18.07 10.77 -12.03
CA PHE A 40 -16.82 10.13 -12.43
C PHE A 40 -15.57 11.00 -12.14
N PHE A 41 -15.57 12.26 -12.56
CA PHE A 41 -14.42 13.15 -12.35
C PHE A 41 -14.20 13.51 -10.89
N SER A 42 -15.26 13.66 -10.09
CA SER A 42 -15.14 13.86 -8.64
C SER A 42 -14.48 12.67 -7.96
N LYS A 43 -14.87 11.45 -8.34
CA LYS A 43 -14.28 10.21 -7.83
C LYS A 43 -12.80 10.09 -8.18
N VAL A 44 -12.44 10.34 -9.44
CA VAL A 44 -11.03 10.37 -9.89
C VAL A 44 -10.24 11.44 -9.12
N GLY A 45 -10.82 12.63 -8.97
CA GLY A 45 -10.22 13.73 -8.20
C GLY A 45 -9.98 13.37 -6.74
N ALA A 46 -10.91 12.66 -6.08
CA ALA A 46 -10.72 12.16 -4.72
C ALA A 46 -9.56 11.16 -4.62
N GLY A 47 -9.40 10.29 -5.62
CA GLY A 47 -8.28 9.35 -5.72
C GLY A 47 -6.92 10.06 -5.82
N PHE A 48 -6.79 11.07 -6.69
CA PHE A 48 -5.53 11.83 -6.82
C PHE A 48 -5.29 12.83 -5.69
N GLY A 49 -6.36 13.42 -5.13
CA GLY A 49 -6.27 14.36 -4.02
C GLY A 49 -5.86 13.70 -2.70
N SER A 50 -6.10 12.39 -2.55
CA SER A 50 -5.81 11.65 -1.32
C SER A 50 -4.36 11.16 -1.20
N ILE A 51 -3.50 11.35 -2.20
CA ILE A 51 -2.11 10.86 -2.19
C ILE A 51 -1.35 11.29 -0.93
N GLY A 52 -1.45 12.58 -0.59
CA GLY A 52 -0.74 13.13 0.56
C GLY A 52 -1.18 12.48 1.87
N SER A 53 -2.49 12.30 2.06
CA SER A 53 -3.00 11.65 3.27
C SER A 53 -2.69 10.15 3.29
N VAL A 54 -2.75 9.47 2.15
CA VAL A 54 -2.42 8.04 2.03
C VAL A 54 -0.96 7.79 2.38
N LEU A 55 -0.04 8.62 1.91
CA LEU A 55 1.38 8.48 2.25
C LEU A 55 1.63 8.67 3.75
N HIS A 56 0.95 9.63 4.39
CA HIS A 56 1.00 9.80 5.84
C HIS A 56 0.38 8.61 6.58
N GLN A 57 -0.81 8.18 6.18
CA GLN A 57 -1.51 7.06 6.81
C GLN A 57 -0.76 5.73 6.69
N VAL A 58 -0.08 5.48 5.57
CA VAL A 58 0.76 4.28 5.39
C VAL A 58 1.94 4.28 6.35
N ALA A 59 2.49 5.45 6.70
CA ALA A 59 3.55 5.56 7.69
C ALA A 59 3.03 5.25 9.11
N ASP A 60 1.81 5.68 9.44
CA ASP A 60 1.19 5.50 10.77
C ASP A 60 0.44 4.17 10.93
N TRP A 61 0.24 3.42 9.83
CA TRP A 61 -0.53 2.18 9.79
C TRP A 61 -0.01 1.13 10.79
N PRO A 62 1.31 0.85 10.89
CA PRO A 62 1.82 -0.19 11.78
C PRO A 62 1.41 0.06 13.24
N ASP A 63 1.58 1.30 13.72
CA ASP A 63 1.28 1.67 15.10
C ASP A 63 -0.22 1.56 15.40
N ARG A 64 -1.07 1.97 14.46
CA ARG A 64 -2.54 1.83 14.60
C ARG A 64 -2.99 0.38 14.64
N LEU A 65 -2.43 -0.50 13.80
CA LEU A 65 -2.77 -1.92 13.83
C LEU A 65 -2.32 -2.59 15.11
N THR A 66 -1.11 -2.28 15.58
CA THR A 66 -0.59 -2.84 16.83
C THR A 66 -1.45 -2.39 18.01
N TYR A 67 -1.84 -1.12 18.05
CA TYR A 67 -2.72 -0.58 19.08
C TYR A 67 -4.10 -1.25 19.08
N LEU A 68 -4.76 -1.34 17.92
CA LEU A 68 -6.05 -2.02 17.79
C LEU A 68 -5.97 -3.51 18.13
N GLY A 69 -4.92 -4.19 17.66
CA GLY A 69 -4.68 -5.60 17.95
C GLY A 69 -4.53 -5.86 19.45
N ARG A 70 -3.80 -4.99 20.15
CA ARG A 70 -3.65 -5.05 21.61
C ARG A 70 -4.98 -4.83 22.31
N ILE A 71 -5.77 -3.83 21.92
CA ILE A 71 -7.10 -3.60 22.50
C ILE A 71 -8.02 -4.81 22.32
N ILE A 72 -8.06 -5.40 21.12
CA ILE A 72 -8.91 -6.56 20.83
C ILE A 72 -8.47 -7.77 21.65
N GLN A 73 -7.16 -7.99 21.75
CA GLN A 73 -6.61 -9.08 22.57
C GLN A 73 -6.94 -8.88 24.05
N ASP A 74 -6.74 -7.67 24.57
CA ASP A 74 -7.00 -7.34 25.97
C ASP A 74 -8.50 -7.41 26.28
N TYR A 75 -9.39 -7.00 25.37
CA TYR A 75 -10.84 -7.17 25.52
C TYR A 75 -11.27 -8.65 25.62
N ASN A 76 -10.60 -9.54 24.88
CA ASN A 76 -10.91 -10.97 24.90
C ASN A 76 -10.28 -11.73 26.08
N THR A 77 -9.33 -11.12 26.79
CA THR A 77 -8.54 -11.78 27.85
C THR A 77 -8.75 -11.17 29.24
N LEU A 78 -9.13 -9.89 29.33
CA LEU A 78 -9.41 -9.21 30.59
C LEU A 78 -10.90 -9.26 30.93
N THR A 79 -11.20 -9.20 32.23
CA THR A 79 -12.57 -8.96 32.69
C THR A 79 -12.98 -7.52 32.37
N ALA A 80 -14.28 -7.28 32.18
CA ALA A 80 -14.81 -5.96 31.81
C ALA A 80 -14.39 -4.84 32.78
N SER A 81 -14.21 -5.13 34.07
CA SER A 81 -13.73 -4.14 35.06
C SER A 81 -12.26 -3.79 34.87
N ALA A 82 -11.39 -4.77 34.67
CA ALA A 82 -9.95 -4.57 34.48
C ALA A 82 -9.66 -3.86 33.15
N PHE A 83 -10.43 -4.18 32.11
CA PHE A 83 -10.34 -3.48 30.83
C PHE A 83 -10.75 -2.00 30.94
N ASN A 84 -11.85 -1.72 31.65
CA ASN A 84 -12.36 -0.36 31.82
C ASN A 84 -11.46 0.49 32.74
N GLU A 85 -10.74 -0.13 33.67
CA GLU A 85 -9.73 0.53 34.50
C GLU A 85 -8.44 0.85 33.70
N GLN A 86 -8.04 -0.03 32.79
CA GLN A 86 -6.81 0.11 32.00
C GLN A 86 -6.95 1.07 30.81
N TYR A 87 -8.11 1.10 30.17
CA TYR A 87 -8.33 1.85 28.92
C TYR A 87 -9.44 2.91 29.00
N GLY A 88 -10.26 2.89 30.05
CA GLY A 88 -11.43 3.77 30.19
C GLY A 88 -12.49 3.54 29.11
N GLY A 89 -13.53 4.38 29.13
CA GLY A 89 -14.57 4.38 28.09
C GLY A 89 -14.09 4.91 26.73
N GLU A 90 -12.97 5.65 26.69
CA GLU A 90 -12.46 6.30 25.46
C GLU A 90 -11.91 5.32 24.44
N ALA A 91 -11.22 4.25 24.86
CA ALA A 91 -10.70 3.26 23.92
C ALA A 91 -11.82 2.48 23.22
N MET A 92 -12.90 2.16 23.96
CA MET A 92 -14.07 1.51 23.37
C MET A 92 -14.81 2.44 22.41
N ASN A 93 -14.86 3.74 22.72
CA ASN A 93 -15.39 4.76 21.80
C ASN A 93 -14.56 4.85 20.51
N GLN A 94 -13.22 4.75 20.56
CA GLN A 94 -12.38 4.72 19.36
C GLN A 94 -12.59 3.48 18.51
N VAL A 95 -12.77 2.30 19.14
CA VAL A 95 -13.09 1.06 18.41
C VAL A 95 -14.46 1.17 17.76
N MET A 96 -15.48 1.64 18.49
CA MET A 96 -16.82 1.86 17.95
C MET A 96 -16.84 2.90 16.84
N GLN A 97 -16.06 3.98 16.97
CA GLN A 97 -15.90 4.96 15.90
C GLN A 97 -15.28 4.33 14.66
N SER A 98 -14.20 3.55 14.80
CA SER A 98 -13.55 2.86 13.68
C SER A 98 -14.50 1.87 12.98
N LEU A 99 -15.31 1.15 13.76
CA LEU A 99 -16.36 0.26 13.23
C LEU A 99 -17.45 1.04 12.49
N ASN A 100 -17.92 2.15 13.06
CA ASN A 100 -18.92 3.01 12.42
C ASN A 100 -18.40 3.61 11.11
N GLU A 101 -17.15 4.07 11.08
CA GLU A 101 -16.48 4.53 9.86
C GLU A 101 -16.41 3.42 8.80
N GLY A 102 -16.06 2.19 9.20
CA GLY A 102 -16.06 1.02 8.31
C GLY A 102 -17.45 0.68 7.74
N VAL A 103 -18.49 0.71 8.58
CA VAL A 103 -19.88 0.47 8.16
C VAL A 103 -20.38 1.59 7.23
N ALA A 104 -20.06 2.85 7.55
CA ALA A 104 -20.41 4.00 6.71
C ALA A 104 -19.73 3.92 5.34
N TYR A 105 -18.45 3.54 5.30
CA TYR A 105 -17.72 3.28 4.06
C TYR A 105 -18.38 2.16 3.24
N GLY A 106 -18.73 1.02 3.86
CA GLY A 106 -19.43 -0.07 3.19
C GLY A 106 -20.77 0.35 2.58
N LYS A 107 -21.55 1.17 3.31
CA LYS A 107 -22.80 1.76 2.79
C LYS A 107 -22.54 2.70 1.62
N ALA A 108 -21.50 3.54 1.69
CA ALA A 108 -21.14 4.46 0.62
C ALA A 108 -20.76 3.72 -0.67
N ILE A 109 -19.94 2.66 -0.55
CA ILE A 109 -19.63 1.79 -1.70
C ILE A 109 -20.91 1.20 -2.29
N TYR A 110 -21.76 0.61 -1.44
CA TYR A 110 -23.01 0.00 -1.89
C TYR A 110 -23.87 1.00 -2.67
N GLN A 111 -24.09 2.20 -2.11
CA GLN A 111 -24.84 3.26 -2.78
C GLN A 111 -24.20 3.69 -4.10
N ASN A 112 -22.87 3.80 -4.15
CA ASN A 112 -22.14 4.14 -5.37
C ASN A 112 -22.28 3.07 -6.47
N PHE A 113 -22.25 1.79 -6.09
CA PHE A 113 -22.49 0.68 -7.01
C PHE A 113 -23.93 0.62 -7.49
N THR A 114 -24.91 0.92 -6.64
CA THR A 114 -26.32 0.95 -7.05
C THR A 114 -26.62 2.14 -7.97
N ASN A 115 -26.10 3.33 -7.66
CA ASN A 115 -26.45 4.55 -8.38
C ASN A 115 -25.62 4.76 -9.65
N GLN A 116 -24.32 4.47 -9.61
CA GLN A 116 -23.39 4.73 -10.72
C GLN A 116 -22.32 3.62 -10.82
N PRO A 117 -22.71 2.37 -11.12
CA PRO A 117 -21.81 1.21 -11.10
C PRO A 117 -20.64 1.38 -12.06
N VAL A 118 -20.94 1.72 -13.32
CA VAL A 118 -19.93 1.84 -14.38
C VAL A 118 -18.94 2.95 -14.07
N ALA A 119 -19.41 4.14 -13.71
CA ALA A 119 -18.54 5.26 -13.36
C ALA A 119 -17.65 4.94 -12.16
N THR A 120 -18.19 4.27 -11.14
CA THR A 120 -17.44 3.88 -9.94
C THR A 120 -16.36 2.86 -10.27
N ILE A 121 -16.68 1.81 -11.03
CA ILE A 121 -15.71 0.78 -11.42
C ILE A 121 -14.62 1.38 -12.31
N VAL A 122 -15.00 2.14 -13.34
CA VAL A 122 -14.05 2.71 -14.31
C VAL A 122 -13.14 3.75 -13.64
N ALA A 123 -13.67 4.62 -12.78
CA ALA A 123 -12.86 5.57 -12.03
C ALA A 123 -11.85 4.86 -11.12
N THR A 124 -12.30 3.82 -10.41
CA THR A 124 -11.45 3.02 -9.52
C THR A 124 -10.32 2.36 -10.30
N LEU A 125 -10.64 1.72 -11.43
CA LEU A 125 -9.66 1.06 -12.28
C LEU A 125 -8.65 2.05 -12.88
N ILE A 126 -9.10 3.20 -13.36
CA ILE A 126 -8.20 4.22 -13.93
C ILE A 126 -7.23 4.72 -12.89
N VAL A 127 -7.71 5.09 -11.70
CA VAL A 127 -6.85 5.56 -10.61
C VAL A 127 -5.87 4.45 -10.21
N PHE A 128 -6.37 3.24 -9.94
CA PHE A 128 -5.51 2.11 -9.58
C PHE A 128 -4.41 1.86 -10.62
N LEU A 129 -4.77 1.79 -11.90
CA LEU A 129 -3.83 1.52 -12.99
C LEU A 129 -2.81 2.64 -13.15
N MET A 130 -3.21 3.91 -12.98
CA MET A 130 -2.28 5.05 -13.04
C MET A 130 -1.21 4.94 -11.95
N PHE A 131 -1.61 4.76 -10.68
CA PHE A 131 -0.67 4.61 -9.57
C PHE A 131 0.20 3.35 -9.72
N TYR A 132 -0.40 2.23 -10.12
CA TYR A 132 0.32 0.99 -10.36
C TYR A 132 1.33 1.13 -11.51
N ALA A 133 0.97 1.83 -12.59
CA ALA A 133 1.85 2.12 -13.71
C ALA A 133 3.03 2.99 -13.29
N ILE A 134 2.82 4.01 -12.45
CA ILE A 134 3.92 4.81 -11.88
C ILE A 134 4.88 3.92 -11.10
N GLY A 135 4.37 3.04 -10.21
CA GLY A 135 5.21 2.08 -9.50
C GLY A 135 5.98 1.14 -10.45
N ARG A 136 5.35 0.70 -11.56
CA ARG A 136 6.01 -0.09 -12.61
C ARG A 136 7.12 0.68 -13.33
N VAL A 137 6.91 1.97 -13.59
CA VAL A 137 7.92 2.85 -14.19
C VAL A 137 9.11 3.01 -13.25
N CYS A 138 8.88 3.18 -11.95
CA CYS A 138 9.94 3.22 -10.93
C CYS A 138 10.76 1.92 -10.91
N ARG A 139 10.09 0.76 -11.01
CA ARG A 139 10.75 -0.54 -11.18
C ARG A 139 11.60 -0.58 -12.44
N PHE A 140 11.06 -0.11 -13.57
CA PHE A 140 11.77 -0.11 -14.85
C PHE A 140 13.05 0.74 -14.76
N PHE A 141 12.98 1.95 -14.22
CA PHE A 141 14.16 2.80 -14.01
C PHE A 141 15.17 2.19 -13.03
N ARG A 142 14.72 1.51 -11.98
CA ARG A 142 15.59 0.79 -11.05
C ARG A 142 16.32 -0.39 -11.71
N GLN A 143 15.65 -1.10 -12.63
CA GLN A 143 16.18 -2.28 -13.30
C GLN A 143 16.97 -1.96 -14.59
N LYS A 144 16.86 -0.72 -15.11
CA LYS A 144 17.58 -0.25 -16.31
C LYS A 144 19.09 -0.43 -16.11
N GLY A 145 19.69 -1.31 -16.91
CA GLY A 145 21.13 -1.61 -16.89
C GLY A 145 21.58 -2.75 -15.95
N GLN A 146 20.68 -3.40 -15.20
CA GLN A 146 21.05 -4.55 -14.36
C GLN A 146 20.76 -5.93 -15.00
N GLY A 147 20.01 -6.00 -16.10
CA GLY A 147 19.51 -7.27 -16.62
C GLY A 147 18.45 -7.87 -15.69
N SER A 148 17.54 -8.68 -16.24
CA SER A 148 16.52 -9.37 -15.43
C SER A 148 17.19 -10.24 -14.37
N TYR A 149 16.54 -10.40 -13.21
CA TYR A 149 16.98 -11.34 -12.17
C TYR A 149 17.20 -12.75 -12.75
N LEU A 150 16.33 -13.15 -13.69
CA LEU A 150 16.47 -14.37 -14.48
C LEU A 150 17.79 -14.43 -15.25
N VAL A 151 18.13 -13.38 -16.00
CA VAL A 151 19.38 -13.33 -16.79
C VAL A 151 20.61 -13.38 -15.88
N LYS A 152 20.55 -12.78 -14.68
CA LYS A 152 21.64 -12.90 -13.71
C LYS A 152 21.76 -14.33 -13.16
N LYS A 153 20.63 -14.96 -12.83
CA LYS A 153 20.61 -16.33 -12.32
C LYS A 153 21.02 -17.35 -13.38
N GLU A 154 20.62 -17.18 -14.63
CA GLU A 154 21.10 -17.99 -15.77
C GLU A 154 22.60 -17.86 -15.95
N ARG A 155 23.15 -16.63 -15.84
CA ARG A 155 24.60 -16.42 -15.96
C ARG A 155 25.39 -17.00 -14.78
N GLU A 156 24.80 -16.99 -13.59
CA GLU A 156 25.36 -17.56 -12.37
C GLU A 156 25.35 -19.09 -12.40
N LEU A 157 24.25 -19.70 -12.84
CA LEU A 157 24.12 -21.14 -13.07
C LEU A 157 25.04 -21.60 -14.21
N GLY A 158 25.11 -20.84 -15.30
CA GLY A 158 26.03 -21.11 -16.41
C GLY A 158 27.48 -21.13 -15.93
N ARG A 159 27.90 -20.16 -15.10
CA ARG A 159 29.23 -20.19 -14.49
C ARG A 159 29.47 -21.44 -13.64
N GLN A 160 28.50 -21.87 -12.84
CA GLN A 160 28.66 -23.08 -12.02
C GLN A 160 28.75 -24.38 -12.84
N VAL A 161 28.13 -24.41 -14.03
CA VAL A 161 28.18 -25.57 -14.94
C VAL A 161 29.45 -25.58 -15.78
N PHE A 162 29.94 -24.41 -16.23
CA PHE A 162 31.05 -24.31 -17.18
C PHE A 162 32.42 -23.99 -16.54
N ASP A 163 32.47 -23.39 -15.34
CA ASP A 163 33.73 -23.10 -14.61
C ASP A 163 34.06 -24.18 -13.57
N GLN A 164 33.73 -25.46 -13.81
CA GLN A 164 34.29 -26.54 -12.97
C GLN A 164 35.82 -26.52 -13.13
N PRO A 165 36.61 -26.41 -12.06
CA PRO A 165 38.05 -26.56 -12.16
C PRO A 165 38.31 -28.00 -12.62
N GLU A 166 39.01 -28.16 -13.74
CA GLU A 166 39.57 -29.45 -14.12
C GLU A 166 40.40 -29.95 -12.93
N HIS A 167 39.89 -30.97 -12.24
CA HIS A 167 40.64 -31.70 -11.24
C HIS A 167 41.86 -32.31 -11.95
N SER A 168 43.01 -31.66 -11.80
CA SER A 168 44.34 -32.26 -11.95
C SER A 168 44.67 -33.11 -10.73
#